data_AF-A0A920K2H3-F1
#
_entry.id   AF-A0A920K2H3-F1
#
_cell.length_a   1.000
_cell.length_b   1.000
_cell.length_c   1.000
_cell.angle_alpha   90.00
_cell.angle_beta   90.00
_cell.angle_gamma   90.00
#
_symmetry.space_group_name_H-M   'P 1'
#
loop_
_entity.id
_entity.type
_entity.pdbx_description
1 polymer ?
#
loop_
_entity_poly.entity_id
_entity_poly.type
_entity_poly.pdbx_seq_one_letter_code
_entity_poly.pdbx_strand_id
1 'polypeptide(L)'
;MELYCKLNLAKNQNQLIKILKKYWLINPNPNIEQCLEDSFTEKDALSKLKIISKILVKNNHLYYKYLILGKLKYKAKIWGSSKSDLQKSISFKPSKEAYYFLYKIEKKLKTNESLTQELKLLYDKSTNDIYWKCTICNLSYNNWYPFCNSCNSFNSIQSININENYKVNKNNQLIDGTLIL
;
A
#
# COMPACT_ATOMS: atom_id res chain seq x y z
N MET A 1 2.23 -6.35 15.23
CA MET A 1 2.87 -5.05 14.93
C MET A 1 1.87 -3.91 15.12
N GLU A 2 0.69 -4.09 14.57
CA GLU A 2 -0.47 -3.21 14.52
C GLU A 2 -0.78 -2.57 15.88
N LEU A 3 -0.95 -3.39 16.93
CA LEU A 3 -1.20 -2.91 18.28
C LEU A 3 -0.01 -2.08 18.84
N TYR A 4 1.22 -2.53 18.58
CA TYR A 4 2.43 -1.84 19.06
C TYR A 4 2.55 -0.43 18.48
N CYS A 5 2.23 -0.26 17.19
CA CYS A 5 2.23 1.06 16.55
C CYS A 5 1.12 1.96 17.10
N LYS A 6 -0.10 1.43 17.26
CA LYS A 6 -1.23 2.19 17.81
C LYS A 6 -1.01 2.66 19.25
N LEU A 7 -0.32 1.85 20.05
CA LEU A 7 0.00 2.19 21.44
C LEU A 7 1.24 3.10 21.58
N ASN A 8 1.94 3.40 20.48
CA ASN A 8 3.15 4.23 20.45
C ASN A 8 4.20 3.85 21.52
N LEU A 9 4.41 2.54 21.74
CA LEU A 9 5.23 2.03 22.84
C LEU A 9 6.76 2.16 22.62
N ALA A 10 7.20 2.75 21.51
CA ALA A 10 8.61 2.89 21.22
C ALA A 10 9.23 4.06 22.01
N LYS A 11 10.36 3.81 22.68
CA LYS A 11 11.05 4.86 23.46
C LYS A 11 11.58 5.99 22.58
N ASN A 12 11.89 5.70 21.33
CA ASN A 12 12.30 6.68 20.32
C ASN A 12 12.09 6.18 18.89
N GLN A 13 12.19 7.10 17.93
CA GLN A 13 11.98 6.83 16.49
C GLN A 13 12.93 5.77 15.93
N ASN A 14 14.20 5.78 16.32
CA ASN A 14 15.19 4.85 15.80
C ASN A 14 14.90 3.41 16.24
N GLN A 15 14.45 3.22 17.48
CA GLN A 15 14.03 1.93 17.98
C GLN A 15 12.82 1.41 17.21
N LEU A 16 11.82 2.26 16.96
CA LEU A 16 10.64 1.88 16.19
C LEU A 16 11.03 1.43 14.76
N ILE A 17 11.87 2.20 14.07
CA ILE A 17 12.34 1.85 12.72
C ILE A 17 13.04 0.49 12.70
N LYS A 18 13.89 0.19 13.69
CA LYS A 18 14.55 -1.11 13.82
C LYS A 18 13.54 -2.25 14.00
N ILE A 19 12.54 -2.06 14.87
CA ILE A 19 11.49 -3.05 15.13
C ILE A 19 10.65 -3.30 13.87
N LEU A 20 10.19 -2.24 13.20
CA LEU A 20 9.38 -2.35 11.98
C LEU A 20 10.16 -2.98 10.84
N LYS A 21 11.46 -2.67 10.71
CA LYS A 21 12.33 -3.31 9.72
C LYS A 21 12.48 -4.82 9.98
N LYS A 22 12.68 -5.23 11.25
CA LYS A 22 12.74 -6.65 11.61
C LYS A 22 11.41 -7.35 11.30
N TYR A 23 10.30 -6.72 11.65
CA TYR A 23 8.96 -7.25 11.37
C TYR A 23 8.74 -7.41 9.86
N TRP A 24 9.03 -6.39 9.07
CA TRP A 24 8.92 -6.43 7.60
C TRP A 24 9.69 -7.60 6.97
N LEU A 25 10.88 -7.89 7.50
CA LEU A 25 11.72 -8.98 7.00
C LEU A 25 11.16 -10.38 7.30
N ILE A 26 10.47 -10.55 8.44
CA ILE A 26 9.97 -11.85 8.90
C ILE A 26 8.53 -12.08 8.44
N ASN A 27 7.68 -11.06 8.53
CA ASN A 27 6.27 -11.11 8.20
C ASN A 27 5.85 -9.79 7.54
N PRO A 28 6.17 -9.58 6.25
CA PRO A 28 5.80 -8.36 5.56
C PRO A 28 4.28 -8.19 5.51
N ASN A 29 3.82 -6.99 5.85
CA ASN A 29 2.38 -6.68 5.93
C ASN A 29 2.12 -5.25 5.43
N PRO A 30 1.06 -5.01 4.64
CA PRO A 30 0.72 -3.67 4.13
C PRO A 30 0.38 -2.64 5.21
N ASN A 31 -0.07 -3.06 6.40
CA ASN A 31 -0.38 -2.15 7.51
C ASN A 31 0.84 -1.44 8.11
N ILE A 32 2.04 -1.77 7.64
CA ILE A 32 3.23 -0.96 7.92
C ILE A 32 3.08 0.50 7.44
N GLU A 33 2.25 0.75 6.42
CA GLU A 33 1.87 2.11 6.02
C GLU A 33 1.07 2.82 7.10
N GLN A 34 0.02 2.20 7.63
CA GLN A 34 -0.77 2.79 8.71
C GLN A 34 0.07 3.00 9.97
N CYS A 35 0.93 2.03 10.31
CA CYS A 35 1.88 2.17 11.41
C CYS A 35 2.78 3.40 11.26
N LEU A 36 3.26 3.69 10.05
CA LEU A 36 4.04 4.88 9.74
C LEU A 36 3.22 6.16 9.97
N GLU A 37 1.97 6.18 9.52
CA GLU A 37 1.09 7.35 9.71
C GLU A 37 0.76 7.60 11.19
N ASP A 38 0.45 6.55 11.95
CA ASP A 38 0.11 6.62 13.38
C ASP A 38 1.32 7.03 14.23
N SER A 39 2.52 6.53 13.92
CA SER A 39 3.70 6.72 14.77
C SER A 39 4.51 7.98 14.43
N PHE A 40 4.28 8.57 13.26
CA PHE A 40 5.05 9.72 12.76
C PHE A 40 4.12 10.84 12.28
N THR A 41 3.05 11.13 13.01
CA THR A 41 2.03 12.14 12.68
C THR A 41 2.62 13.51 12.34
N GLU A 42 3.59 13.97 13.13
CA GLU A 42 4.29 15.26 12.99
C GLU A 42 5.26 15.35 11.79
N LYS A 43 5.53 14.23 11.11
CA LYS A 43 6.50 14.19 10.01
C LYS A 43 5.82 14.54 8.68
N ASP A 44 6.49 15.38 7.90
CA ASP A 44 6.12 15.65 6.53
C ASP A 44 6.25 14.41 5.62
N ALA A 45 5.69 14.49 4.41
CA ALA A 45 5.66 13.38 3.46
C ALA A 45 7.05 12.89 3.03
N LEU A 46 8.03 13.79 2.87
CA LEU A 46 9.39 13.43 2.48
C LEU A 46 10.13 12.75 3.63
N SER A 47 9.94 13.23 4.87
CA SER A 47 10.45 12.60 6.08
C SER A 47 9.88 11.19 6.26
N LYS A 48 8.57 11.01 6.09
CA LYS A 48 7.90 9.69 6.10
C LYS A 48 8.45 8.78 5.01
N LEU A 49 8.66 9.29 3.79
CA LEU A 49 9.26 8.54 2.69
C LEU A 49 10.69 8.05 3.00
N LYS A 50 11.53 8.90 3.62
CA LYS A 50 12.88 8.50 4.05
C LYS A 50 12.83 7.39 5.10
N ILE A 51 11.89 7.46 6.04
CA ILE A 51 11.71 6.46 7.09
C ILE A 51 11.26 5.12 6.50
N ILE A 52 10.18 5.12 5.70
CA ILE A 52 9.62 3.89 5.14
C ILE A 52 10.63 3.18 4.23
N SER A 53 11.46 3.93 3.51
CA SER A 53 12.46 3.36 2.59
C SER A 53 13.55 2.57 3.35
N LYS A 54 13.82 2.93 4.61
CA LYS A 54 14.72 2.16 5.49
C LYS A 54 14.07 0.87 6.02
N ILE A 55 12.75 0.83 6.08
CA ILE A 55 11.95 -0.28 6.60
C ILE A 55 11.67 -1.30 5.50
N LEU A 56 11.22 -0.86 4.32
CA LEU A 56 10.80 -1.69 3.18
C LEU A 56 11.98 -2.24 2.37
N VAL A 57 12.93 -2.88 3.04
CA VAL A 57 14.08 -3.55 2.41
C VAL A 57 13.71 -4.98 1.99
N LYS A 58 14.35 -5.52 0.93
CA LYS A 58 14.04 -6.86 0.39
C LYS A 58 12.54 -7.03 0.02
N ASN A 59 12.07 -8.26 -0.14
CA ASN A 59 10.68 -8.60 -0.50
C ASN A 59 10.18 -7.86 -1.76
N ASN A 60 11.04 -7.81 -2.79
CA ASN A 60 10.81 -7.05 -4.03
C ASN A 60 9.72 -7.64 -4.94
N HIS A 61 9.13 -8.78 -4.58
CA HIS A 61 8.04 -9.43 -5.28
C HIS A 61 6.65 -9.00 -4.77
N LEU A 62 6.59 -8.23 -3.66
CA LEU A 62 5.32 -7.81 -3.07
C LEU A 62 4.78 -6.56 -3.76
N TYR A 63 3.57 -6.64 -4.30
CA TYR A 63 2.92 -5.49 -4.95
C TYR A 63 2.77 -4.31 -3.98
N TYR A 64 2.30 -4.58 -2.75
CA TYR A 64 1.99 -3.53 -1.76
C TYR A 64 3.25 -2.79 -1.29
N LYS A 65 4.44 -3.38 -1.41
CA LYS A 65 5.70 -2.65 -1.18
C LYS A 65 5.79 -1.43 -2.11
N TYR A 66 5.54 -1.63 -3.40
CA TYR A 66 5.62 -0.55 -4.39
C TYR A 66 4.40 0.36 -4.33
N LEU A 67 3.22 -0.18 -4.00
CA LEU A 67 2.05 0.65 -3.72
C LEU A 67 2.34 1.69 -2.63
N ILE A 68 2.87 1.25 -1.49
CA ILE A 68 3.21 2.13 -0.35
C ILE A 68 4.25 3.18 -0.76
N LEU A 69 5.32 2.78 -1.45
CA LEU A 69 6.35 3.71 -1.92
C LEU A 69 5.78 4.72 -2.92
N GLY A 70 4.96 4.27 -3.87
CA GLY A 70 4.29 5.09 -4.86
C GLY A 70 3.38 6.14 -4.21
N LYS A 71 2.57 5.73 -3.23
CA LYS A 71 1.68 6.60 -2.43
C LYS A 71 2.45 7.67 -1.67
N LEU A 72 3.55 7.30 -1.02
CA LEU A 72 4.37 8.24 -0.25
C LEU A 72 5.15 9.20 -1.15
N LYS A 73 5.67 8.73 -2.30
CA LYS A 73 6.26 9.59 -3.33
C LYS A 73 5.24 10.56 -3.92
N TYR A 74 4.00 10.12 -4.14
CA TYR A 74 2.90 11.00 -4.57
C TYR A 74 2.66 12.13 -3.55
N LYS A 75 2.52 11.78 -2.26
CA LYS A 75 2.35 12.73 -1.15
C LYS A 75 3.53 13.72 -1.08
N ALA A 76 4.75 13.25 -1.34
CA ALA A 76 5.97 14.05 -1.40
C ALA A 76 6.16 14.82 -2.74
N LYS A 77 5.18 14.77 -3.65
CA LYS A 77 5.20 15.40 -4.99
C LYS A 77 6.33 14.93 -5.93
N ILE A 78 6.88 13.73 -5.69
CA ILE A 78 7.90 13.09 -6.55
C ILE A 78 7.18 12.25 -7.61
N TRP A 79 6.56 12.91 -8.59
CA TRP A 79 5.59 12.27 -9.49
C TRP A 79 6.19 11.21 -10.41
N GLY A 80 7.36 11.47 -11.03
CA GLY A 80 7.99 10.51 -11.94
C GLY A 80 8.27 9.17 -11.26
N SER A 81 8.99 9.20 -10.13
CA SER A 81 9.27 7.98 -9.36
C SER A 81 8.03 7.38 -8.69
N SER A 82 7.01 8.17 -8.41
CA SER A 82 5.71 7.68 -7.93
C SER A 82 5.02 6.83 -9.01
N LYS A 83 4.96 7.33 -10.26
CA LYS A 83 4.41 6.57 -11.40
C LYS A 83 5.10 5.22 -11.56
N SER A 84 6.44 5.22 -11.58
CA SER A 84 7.22 3.98 -11.75
C SER A 84 6.91 2.93 -10.68
N ASP A 85 6.81 3.32 -9.41
CA ASP A 85 6.45 2.40 -8.33
C ASP A 85 5.00 1.91 -8.45
N LEU A 86 4.05 2.79 -8.78
CA LEU A 86 2.64 2.40 -8.92
C LEU A 86 2.43 1.45 -10.11
N GLN A 87 3.09 1.69 -11.24
CA GLN A 87 3.10 0.79 -12.39
C GLN A 87 3.70 -0.56 -12.02
N LYS A 88 4.82 -0.57 -11.28
CA LYS A 88 5.43 -1.80 -10.77
C LYS A 88 4.54 -2.55 -9.77
N SER A 89 3.77 -1.83 -8.96
CA SER A 89 2.74 -2.45 -8.11
C SER A 89 1.69 -3.16 -8.97
N ILE A 90 1.16 -2.49 -10.00
CA ILE A 90 0.13 -3.04 -10.90
C ILE A 90 0.65 -4.27 -11.65
N SER A 91 1.92 -4.27 -12.08
CA SER A 91 2.50 -5.43 -12.77
C SER A 91 2.54 -6.69 -11.93
N PHE A 92 2.62 -6.56 -10.59
CA PHE A 92 2.48 -7.71 -9.69
C PHE A 92 1.02 -8.01 -9.38
N LYS A 93 0.23 -6.97 -9.05
CA LYS A 93 -1.19 -7.09 -8.78
C LYS A 93 -1.88 -5.73 -9.02
N PRO A 94 -2.85 -5.66 -9.95
CA PRO A 94 -3.72 -4.50 -10.09
C PRO A 94 -4.46 -4.19 -8.78
N SER A 95 -4.49 -2.92 -8.39
CA SER A 95 -5.21 -2.46 -7.20
C SER A 95 -5.91 -1.14 -7.45
N LYS A 96 -7.08 -0.96 -6.83
CA LYS A 96 -7.85 0.29 -6.93
C LYS A 96 -7.02 1.51 -6.52
N GLU A 97 -6.23 1.38 -5.46
CA GLU A 97 -5.38 2.47 -4.97
C GLU A 97 -4.30 2.84 -5.99
N ALA A 98 -3.64 1.87 -6.65
CA ALA A 98 -2.61 2.17 -7.63
C ALA A 98 -3.18 2.98 -8.81
N TYR A 99 -4.32 2.56 -9.35
CA TYR A 99 -5.01 3.30 -10.42
C TYR A 99 -5.45 4.69 -9.98
N TYR A 100 -5.97 4.83 -8.76
CA TYR A 100 -6.35 6.12 -8.20
C TYR A 100 -5.18 7.11 -8.18
N PHE A 101 -4.02 6.70 -7.68
CA PHE A 101 -2.86 7.59 -7.59
C PHE A 101 -2.28 7.91 -8.97
N LEU A 102 -2.22 6.94 -9.89
CA LEU A 102 -1.82 7.21 -11.28
C LEU A 102 -2.76 8.22 -11.95
N TYR A 103 -4.07 8.02 -11.87
CA TYR A 103 -5.07 8.96 -12.36
C TYR A 103 -4.85 10.37 -11.81
N LYS A 104 -4.63 10.50 -10.50
CA LYS A 104 -4.38 11.80 -9.86
C LYS A 104 -3.09 12.46 -10.32
N ILE A 105 -2.06 11.67 -10.67
CA ILE A 105 -0.82 12.20 -11.23
C ILE A 105 -1.06 12.70 -12.65
N GLU A 106 -1.63 11.87 -13.53
CA GLU A 106 -1.87 12.28 -14.94
C GLU A 106 -2.78 13.49 -15.04
N LYS A 107 -3.85 13.54 -14.24
CA LYS A 107 -4.74 14.70 -14.17
C LYS A 107 -4.02 16.00 -13.76
N LYS A 108 -2.99 15.90 -12.90
CA LYS A 108 -2.19 17.07 -12.48
C LYS A 108 -1.21 17.51 -13.56
N LEU A 109 -0.62 16.55 -14.26
CA LEU A 109 0.34 16.81 -15.34
C LEU A 109 -0.34 17.32 -16.62
N LYS A 110 -1.60 16.95 -16.86
CA LYS A 110 -2.37 17.31 -18.08
C LYS A 110 -1.65 16.94 -19.38
N THR A 111 -0.81 15.90 -19.33
CA THR A 111 0.03 15.48 -20.46
C THR A 111 -0.70 14.55 -21.42
N ASN A 112 -1.62 13.71 -20.92
CA ASN A 112 -2.33 12.73 -21.73
C ASN A 112 -3.76 12.54 -21.19
N GLU A 113 -4.74 13.10 -21.90
CA GLU A 113 -6.14 13.02 -21.49
C GLU A 113 -6.73 11.62 -21.65
N SER A 114 -6.39 10.93 -22.74
CA SER A 114 -6.83 9.55 -23.00
C SER A 114 -6.40 8.61 -21.86
N LEU A 115 -5.12 8.64 -21.49
CA LEU A 115 -4.58 7.87 -20.37
C LEU A 115 -5.25 8.26 -19.04
N THR A 116 -5.55 9.54 -18.83
CA THR A 116 -6.24 10.01 -17.62
C THR A 116 -7.65 9.41 -17.53
N GLN A 117 -8.39 9.36 -18.64
CA GLN A 117 -9.73 8.77 -18.69
C GLN A 117 -9.68 7.25 -18.48
N GLU A 118 -8.73 6.57 -19.12
CA GLU A 118 -8.53 5.13 -18.95
C GLU A 118 -8.25 4.75 -17.49
N LEU A 119 -7.28 5.44 -16.84
CA LEU A 119 -6.95 5.20 -15.44
C LEU A 119 -8.14 5.46 -14.51
N LYS A 120 -8.98 6.46 -14.83
CA LYS A 120 -10.21 6.71 -14.09
C LYS A 120 -11.19 5.55 -14.24
N LEU A 121 -11.40 5.04 -15.45
CA LEU A 121 -12.28 3.89 -15.69
C LEU A 121 -11.79 2.63 -14.95
N LEU A 122 -10.48 2.37 -14.96
CA LEU A 122 -9.87 1.28 -14.22
C LEU A 122 -10.06 1.43 -12.71
N TYR A 123 -9.88 2.64 -12.16
CA TYR A 123 -10.18 2.94 -10.77
C TYR A 123 -11.64 2.69 -10.40
N ASP A 124 -12.59 3.17 -11.23
CA ASP A 124 -14.03 3.06 -10.97
C ASP A 124 -14.49 1.59 -10.99
N LYS A 125 -13.95 0.78 -11.91
CA LYS A 125 -14.24 -0.66 -12.03
C LYS A 125 -13.54 -1.53 -10.98
N SER A 126 -12.49 -1.04 -10.34
CA SER A 126 -11.72 -1.83 -9.36
C SER A 126 -12.42 -1.89 -8.01
N THR A 127 -12.34 -3.05 -7.35
CA THR A 127 -12.75 -3.22 -5.95
C THR A 127 -11.61 -2.87 -5.00
N ASN A 128 -11.95 -2.45 -3.78
CA ASN A 128 -10.94 -2.24 -2.75
C ASN A 128 -10.25 -3.57 -2.42
N ASP A 129 -8.93 -3.53 -2.26
CA ASP A 129 -8.23 -4.65 -1.67
C ASP A 129 -8.69 -4.81 -0.22
N ILE A 130 -9.26 -5.97 0.08
CA ILE A 130 -9.54 -6.35 1.46
C ILE A 130 -8.25 -6.92 2.01
N TYR A 131 -7.73 -6.29 3.06
CA TYR A 131 -6.50 -6.75 3.68
C TYR A 131 -6.75 -7.56 4.93
N TRP A 132 -7.92 -7.42 5.57
CA TRP A 132 -8.15 -7.93 6.92
C TRP A 132 -9.47 -8.70 7.02
N LYS A 133 -9.45 -9.80 7.77
CA LYS A 133 -10.65 -10.62 8.05
C LYS A 133 -10.59 -11.12 9.49
N CYS A 134 -11.73 -11.07 10.18
CA CYS A 134 -11.87 -11.75 11.47
C CYS A 134 -11.85 -13.27 11.25
N THR A 135 -10.95 -13.97 11.92
CA THR A 135 -10.84 -15.44 11.82
C THR A 135 -11.98 -16.20 12.49
N ILE A 136 -12.81 -15.51 13.29
CA ILE A 136 -13.93 -16.11 14.04
C ILE A 136 -15.25 -15.90 13.30
N CYS A 137 -15.64 -14.66 13.00
CA CYS A 137 -16.93 -14.37 12.36
C CYS A 137 -16.83 -14.08 10.85
N ASN A 138 -15.63 -14.16 10.27
CA ASN A 138 -15.37 -13.90 8.85
C ASN A 138 -15.65 -12.47 8.34
N LEU A 139 -15.96 -11.52 9.22
CA LEU A 139 -16.17 -10.12 8.83
C LEU A 139 -14.88 -9.51 8.26
N SER A 140 -14.98 -8.87 7.10
CA SER A 140 -13.87 -8.19 6.42
C SER A 140 -13.70 -6.74 6.90
N TYR A 141 -12.44 -6.29 6.94
CA TYR A 141 -12.07 -4.94 7.33
C TYR A 141 -11.08 -4.32 6.34
N ASN A 142 -11.19 -3.01 6.16
CA ASN A 142 -10.21 -2.22 5.41
C ASN A 142 -8.95 -1.93 6.25
N ASN A 143 -9.12 -1.79 7.57
CA ASN A 143 -8.04 -1.51 8.52
C ASN A 143 -8.01 -2.56 9.63
N TRP A 144 -6.86 -2.72 10.28
CA TRP A 144 -6.77 -3.59 11.45
C TRP A 144 -7.37 -2.94 12.70
N TYR A 145 -8.08 -3.72 13.51
CA TYR A 145 -8.61 -3.34 14.82
C TYR A 145 -8.24 -4.39 15.88
N PRO A 146 -8.04 -3.99 17.16
CA PRO A 146 -7.73 -4.93 18.24
C PRO A 146 -8.91 -5.86 18.58
N PHE A 147 -10.14 -5.42 18.34
CA PHE A 147 -11.36 -6.19 18.56
C PHE A 147 -12.18 -6.27 17.27
N CYS A 148 -12.87 -7.38 17.07
CA CYS A 148 -13.88 -7.50 16.04
C CYS A 148 -15.16 -6.76 16.47
N ASN A 149 -15.66 -5.83 15.65
CA ASN A 149 -16.87 -5.06 15.95
C ASN A 149 -18.16 -5.88 15.87
N SER A 150 -18.10 -7.11 15.34
CA SER A 150 -19.25 -8.00 15.21
C SER A 150 -19.31 -9.09 16.29
N CYS A 151 -18.18 -9.74 16.62
CA CYS A 151 -18.15 -10.82 17.61
C CYS A 151 -17.28 -10.51 18.84
N ASN A 152 -16.77 -9.28 18.99
CA ASN A 152 -15.99 -8.80 20.13
C ASN A 152 -14.70 -9.58 20.45
N SER A 153 -14.25 -10.46 19.55
CA SER A 153 -13.04 -11.24 19.76
C SER A 153 -11.76 -10.41 19.65
N PHE A 154 -10.95 -10.44 20.70
CA PHE A 154 -9.64 -9.79 20.75
C PHE A 154 -8.64 -10.47 19.81
N ASN A 155 -7.84 -9.66 19.11
CA ASN A 155 -6.73 -10.09 18.24
C ASN A 155 -7.10 -11.13 17.16
N SER A 156 -8.36 -11.16 16.76
CA SER A 156 -8.92 -12.10 15.78
C SER A 156 -8.87 -11.59 14.34
N ILE A 157 -8.56 -10.30 14.13
CA ILE A 157 -8.48 -9.71 12.80
C ILE A 157 -7.08 -9.93 12.24
N GLN A 158 -6.98 -10.75 11.19
CA GLN A 158 -5.72 -11.13 10.57
C GLN A 158 -5.68 -10.74 9.10
N SER A 159 -4.47 -10.54 8.59
CA SER A 159 -4.31 -10.16 7.19
C SER A 159 -4.61 -11.36 6.30
N ILE A 160 -5.45 -11.19 5.30
CA ILE A 160 -5.66 -12.23 4.30
C ILE A 160 -4.45 -12.26 3.36
N ASN A 161 -3.83 -13.43 3.24
CA ASN A 161 -2.65 -13.61 2.41
C ASN A 161 -3.10 -13.72 0.95
N ILE A 162 -3.30 -12.57 0.29
CA ILE A 162 -3.92 -12.53 -1.04
C ILE A 162 -2.96 -12.97 -2.16
N ASN A 163 -1.74 -13.41 -1.85
CA ASN A 163 -0.77 -13.88 -2.84
C ASN A 163 -1.11 -15.25 -3.44
N GLU A 164 -2.00 -16.03 -2.85
CA GLU A 164 -2.26 -17.40 -3.34
C GLU A 164 -3.24 -17.49 -4.52
N ASN A 165 -3.99 -16.42 -4.85
CA ASN A 165 -5.09 -16.53 -5.82
C ASN A 165 -5.10 -15.54 -7.00
N TYR A 166 -4.12 -14.65 -7.14
CA TYR A 166 -4.01 -13.88 -8.39
C TYR A 166 -3.28 -14.70 -9.46
N LYS A 167 -4.03 -15.59 -10.13
CA LYS A 167 -3.68 -15.93 -11.52
C LYS A 167 -3.77 -14.63 -12.30
N VAL A 168 -2.62 -14.05 -12.64
CA VAL A 168 -2.54 -12.90 -13.54
C VAL A 168 -3.22 -13.31 -14.84
N ASN A 169 -4.46 -12.89 -15.04
CA ASN A 169 -5.10 -13.01 -16.33
C ASN A 169 -4.40 -11.99 -17.23
N LYS A 170 -3.44 -12.45 -18.05
CA LYS A 170 -2.60 -11.61 -18.93
C LYS A 170 -3.44 -10.68 -19.81
N ASN A 171 -4.73 -10.97 -20.01
CA ASN A 171 -5.64 -10.17 -20.81
C ASN A 171 -5.99 -8.79 -20.21
N ASN A 172 -5.65 -8.51 -18.94
CA ASN A 172 -5.78 -7.17 -18.34
C ASN A 172 -4.46 -6.36 -18.37
N GLN A 173 -3.38 -6.89 -18.96
CA GLN A 173 -2.20 -6.10 -19.30
C GLN A 173 -2.46 -5.35 -20.61
N LEU A 174 -3.25 -4.28 -20.55
CA LEU A 174 -3.20 -3.22 -21.56
C LEU A 174 -2.46 -2.02 -20.95
N ILE A 175 -1.20 -2.25 -20.62
CA ILE A 175 -0.19 -1.18 -20.73
C ILE A 175 0.97 -1.87 -21.45
N ASP A 176 0.70 -2.26 -22.70
CA ASP A 176 1.79 -2.61 -23.61
C ASP A 176 2.72 -1.40 -23.68
N GLY A 177 4.00 -1.70 -23.50
CA GLY A 177 5.05 -0.71 -23.58
C GLY A 177 5.09 -0.10 -24.96
N THR A 178 4.50 1.08 -25.08
CA THR A 178 4.82 2.02 -26.17
C THR A 178 4.96 3.43 -25.60
N LEU A 179 5.94 3.58 -24.71
CA LEU A 179 6.68 4.84 -24.60
C LEU A 179 7.88 4.72 -25.54
N ILE A 180 7.62 4.90 -26.84
CA ILE A 180 8.65 5.25 -27.83
C ILE A 180 8.23 6.58 -28.42
N LEU A 181 8.77 7.65 -27.81
CA LEU A 181 9.39 8.85 -28.40
C LEU A 181 9.46 9.94 -27.31
#